data_AF-A0A956QR95-F1
#
_entry.id   AF-A0A956QR95-F1
#
_cell.length_a   1.000
_cell.length_b   1.000
_cell.length_c   1.000
_cell.angle_alpha   90.00
_cell.angle_beta   90.00
_cell.angle_gamma   90.00
#
_symmetry.space_group_name_H-M   'P 1'
#
loop_
_entity.id
_entity.type
_entity.pdbx_description
1 polymer ?
#
loop_
_entity_poly.entity_id
_entity_poly.type
_entity_poly.pdbx_seq_one_letter_code
_entity_poly.pdbx_strand_id
1 'polypeptide(L)'
;MSIFNTQVRQMGYFGRNTVSTGNRNDLIIQQGLGNVNRANGNGGNDVFLMQGVGNKNIANGGAGNDLFIIRGAGNEQIANGGAGNDTFRVAGNGNLVRIDGGSGYDTLSLEGQGPWHNFGSNTSRLRLYYNPATRSFVSAKSIEQANR
;
A
#
# COMPACT_ATOMS: atom_id res chain seq x y z
N MET A 1 -4.98 6.85 -27.66
CA MET A 1 -4.21 5.61 -27.43
C MET A 1 -4.51 5.19 -26.00
N SER A 2 -5.21 4.06 -25.82
CA SER A 2 -6.00 3.73 -24.63
C SER A 2 -5.12 3.57 -23.38
N ILE A 3 -5.38 4.40 -22.37
CA ILE A 3 -4.76 4.39 -21.05
C ILE A 3 -5.74 3.66 -20.12
N PHE A 4 -5.32 2.53 -19.54
CA PHE A 4 -6.08 1.58 -18.69
C PHE A 4 -7.06 0.67 -19.44
N ASN A 5 -6.71 -0.61 -19.63
CA ASN A 5 -7.54 -1.56 -20.38
C ASN A 5 -8.51 -2.39 -19.52
N THR A 6 -8.55 -2.22 -18.20
CA THR A 6 -9.67 -2.70 -17.37
C THR A 6 -9.84 -1.79 -16.15
N GLN A 7 -11.04 -1.22 -15.97
CA GLN A 7 -11.43 -0.60 -14.70
C GLN A 7 -12.20 -1.61 -13.88
N VAL A 8 -11.66 -1.99 -12.72
CA VAL A 8 -12.30 -2.96 -11.83
C VAL A 8 -12.67 -2.28 -10.52
N ARG A 9 -13.98 -2.25 -10.21
CA ARG A 9 -14.52 -1.70 -8.97
C ARG A 9 -14.96 -2.82 -8.06
N GLN A 10 -14.29 -2.98 -6.93
CA GLN A 10 -14.72 -3.89 -5.88
C GLN A 10 -15.68 -3.16 -4.93
N MET A 11 -16.99 -3.41 -5.09
CA MET A 11 -18.06 -2.86 -4.24
C MET A 11 -18.70 -3.98 -3.42
N GLY A 12 -18.01 -4.40 -2.36
CA GLY A 12 -18.50 -5.44 -1.47
C GLY A 12 -19.11 -4.85 -0.19
N TYR A 13 -20.40 -5.07 0.04
CA TYR A 13 -21.12 -4.53 1.20
C TYR A 13 -21.10 -5.48 2.42
N PHE A 14 -21.08 -6.81 2.22
CA PHE A 14 -20.96 -7.81 3.30
C PHE A 14 -20.02 -8.96 2.91
N GLY A 15 -19.44 -9.64 3.90
CA GLY A 15 -18.61 -10.83 3.68
C GLY A 15 -17.19 -10.54 3.15
N ARG A 16 -16.60 -11.57 2.52
CA ARG A 16 -15.27 -11.52 1.92
C ARG A 16 -15.39 -11.30 0.42
N ASN A 17 -14.82 -10.22 -0.08
CA ASN A 17 -14.83 -9.87 -1.50
C ASN A 17 -13.44 -10.07 -2.07
N THR A 18 -13.33 -10.73 -3.23
CA THR A 18 -12.05 -10.91 -3.94
C THR A 18 -12.22 -10.51 -5.38
N VAL A 19 -11.24 -9.76 -5.88
CA VAL A 19 -11.15 -9.40 -7.29
C VAL A 19 -9.74 -9.70 -7.79
N SER A 20 -9.63 -10.13 -9.05
CA SER A 20 -8.37 -10.50 -9.67
C SER A 20 -8.38 -10.01 -11.11
N THR A 21 -7.28 -9.43 -11.57
CA THR A 21 -7.11 -8.96 -12.94
C THR A 21 -6.11 -9.83 -13.72
N GLY A 22 -5.70 -9.40 -14.91
CA GLY A 22 -4.93 -10.22 -15.86
C GLY A 22 -3.42 -9.95 -15.77
N ASN A 23 -2.72 -10.08 -16.91
CA ASN A 23 -1.29 -9.72 -17.01
C ASN A 23 -1.08 -8.33 -17.67
N ARG A 24 -2.09 -7.47 -17.62
CA ARG A 24 -2.08 -6.16 -18.28
C ARG A 24 -2.22 -5.08 -17.23
N ASN A 25 -1.83 -3.86 -17.59
CA ASN A 25 -1.98 -2.70 -16.73
C ASN A 25 -3.47 -2.39 -16.49
N ASP A 26 -3.87 -2.50 -15.23
CA ASP A 26 -5.25 -2.38 -14.77
C ASP A 26 -5.39 -1.25 -13.74
N LEU A 27 -6.61 -0.68 -13.67
CA LEU A 27 -7.00 0.26 -12.61
C LEU A 27 -7.98 -0.45 -11.68
N ILE A 28 -7.59 -0.59 -10.42
CA ILE A 28 -8.33 -1.33 -9.41
C ILE A 28 -8.75 -0.36 -8.30
N ILE A 29 -10.06 -0.27 -8.08
CA ILE A 29 -10.64 0.63 -7.07
C ILE A 29 -11.28 -0.23 -5.98
N GLN A 30 -10.68 -0.22 -4.78
CA GLN A 30 -11.21 -0.88 -3.59
C GLN A 30 -11.99 0.14 -2.75
N GLN A 31 -13.32 0.03 -2.74
CA GLN A 31 -14.23 0.89 -1.95
C GLN A 31 -15.12 0.08 -1.00
N GLY A 32 -14.83 -1.21 -0.80
CA GLY A 32 -15.67 -2.12 -0.02
C GLY A 32 -15.83 -1.74 1.45
N LEU A 33 -17.03 -2.01 1.99
CA LEU A 33 -17.39 -1.92 3.41
C LEU A 33 -17.32 -3.29 4.10
N GLY A 34 -17.15 -4.37 3.32
CA GLY A 34 -17.11 -5.74 3.81
C GLY A 34 -15.94 -6.05 4.77
N ASN A 35 -16.00 -7.21 5.43
CA ASN A 35 -15.05 -7.60 6.47
C ASN A 35 -13.63 -7.79 5.90
N VAL A 36 -13.52 -8.44 4.74
CA VAL A 36 -12.24 -8.61 4.04
C VAL A 36 -12.44 -8.32 2.55
N ASN A 37 -11.75 -7.31 2.03
CA ASN A 37 -11.71 -7.00 0.61
C ASN A 37 -10.30 -7.29 0.10
N ARG A 38 -10.17 -8.08 -0.97
CA ARG A 38 -8.89 -8.41 -1.61
C ARG A 38 -8.94 -8.04 -3.08
N ALA A 39 -7.90 -7.38 -3.57
CA ALA A 39 -7.63 -7.27 -5.00
C ALA A 39 -6.24 -7.83 -5.35
N ASN A 40 -6.17 -8.51 -6.49
CA ASN A 40 -4.95 -9.04 -7.08
C ASN A 40 -4.77 -8.47 -8.50
N GLY A 41 -3.64 -7.82 -8.76
CA GLY A 41 -3.24 -7.30 -10.08
C GLY A 41 -2.64 -8.38 -10.98
N ASN A 42 -1.92 -9.33 -10.37
CA ASN A 42 -1.20 -10.42 -11.01
C ASN A 42 -0.02 -9.97 -11.86
N GLY A 43 -0.23 -9.41 -13.06
CA GLY A 43 0.86 -9.00 -13.92
C GLY A 43 0.56 -7.69 -14.65
N GLY A 44 1.59 -6.95 -15.00
CA GLY A 44 1.44 -5.62 -15.58
C GLY A 44 1.70 -4.53 -14.54
N ASN A 45 1.69 -3.27 -14.99
CA ASN A 45 1.88 -2.12 -14.12
C ASN A 45 0.51 -1.58 -13.70
N ASP A 46 0.06 -1.96 -12.51
CA ASP A 46 -1.29 -1.71 -12.03
C ASP A 46 -1.38 -0.49 -11.13
N VAL A 47 -2.60 0.05 -11.03
CA VAL A 47 -2.92 1.14 -10.10
C VAL A 47 -4.01 0.70 -9.13
N PHE A 48 -3.68 0.68 -7.84
CA PHE A 48 -4.60 0.38 -6.76
C PHE A 48 -5.03 1.67 -6.03
N LEU A 49 -6.31 1.99 -6.12
CA LEU A 49 -6.95 3.01 -5.29
C LEU A 49 -7.61 2.33 -4.09
N MET A 50 -6.90 2.27 -2.96
CA MET A 50 -7.39 1.68 -1.71
C MET A 50 -8.11 2.76 -0.91
N GLN A 51 -9.43 2.83 -1.07
CA GLN A 51 -10.32 3.82 -0.44
C GLN A 51 -11.35 3.16 0.50
N GLY A 52 -11.33 1.84 0.61
CA GLY A 52 -12.28 1.06 1.41
C GLY A 52 -12.19 1.36 2.90
N VAL A 53 -13.35 1.32 3.56
CA VAL A 53 -13.49 1.49 5.01
C VAL A 53 -13.86 0.18 5.73
N GLY A 54 -13.89 -0.94 5.01
CA GLY A 54 -14.05 -2.27 5.60
C GLY A 54 -12.91 -2.66 6.57
N ASN A 55 -13.12 -3.69 7.39
CA ASN A 55 -12.20 -4.08 8.46
C ASN A 55 -10.78 -4.40 7.95
N LYS A 56 -10.68 -5.09 6.81
CA LYS A 56 -9.39 -5.47 6.22
C LYS A 56 -9.42 -5.33 4.71
N ASN A 57 -8.57 -4.48 4.16
CA ASN A 57 -8.44 -4.29 2.71
C ASN A 57 -7.02 -4.71 2.30
N ILE A 58 -6.93 -5.59 1.31
CA ILE A 58 -5.70 -6.22 0.86
C ILE A 58 -5.53 -5.93 -0.63
N ALA A 59 -4.41 -5.34 -1.02
CA ALA A 59 -4.00 -5.19 -2.41
C ALA A 59 -2.72 -5.98 -2.64
N ASN A 60 -2.70 -6.79 -3.69
CA ASN A 60 -1.56 -7.55 -4.16
C ASN A 60 -1.26 -7.12 -5.59
N GLY A 61 -0.11 -6.49 -5.83
CA GLY A 61 0.33 -6.02 -7.14
C GLY A 61 0.63 -7.19 -8.07
N GLY A 62 1.69 -7.94 -7.75
CA GLY A 62 2.11 -9.10 -8.52
C GLY A 62 3.40 -8.78 -9.25
N ALA A 63 3.48 -9.01 -10.56
CA ALA A 63 4.65 -8.70 -11.36
C ALA A 63 4.44 -7.42 -12.18
N GLY A 64 5.38 -6.48 -12.12
CA GLY A 64 5.30 -5.19 -12.78
C GLY A 64 5.60 -4.07 -11.79
N ASN A 65 5.60 -2.83 -12.28
CA ASN A 65 5.81 -1.65 -11.44
C ASN A 65 4.43 -1.09 -11.05
N ASP A 66 4.00 -1.40 -9.84
CA ASP A 66 2.65 -1.10 -9.36
C ASP A 66 2.59 0.19 -8.54
N LEU A 67 1.44 0.86 -8.57
CA LEU A 67 1.16 2.06 -7.80
C LEU A 67 0.00 1.84 -6.83
N PHE A 68 0.29 1.94 -5.53
CA PHE A 68 -0.70 1.85 -4.46
C PHE A 68 -0.98 3.24 -3.89
N ILE A 69 -2.22 3.70 -3.98
CA ILE A 69 -2.69 4.94 -3.35
C ILE A 69 -3.63 4.55 -2.21
N ILE A 70 -3.12 4.64 -0.98
CA ILE A 70 -3.80 4.22 0.25
C ILE A 70 -4.39 5.44 0.92
N ARG A 71 -5.72 5.57 0.82
CA ARG A 71 -6.53 6.67 1.40
C ARG A 71 -7.70 6.17 2.24
N GLY A 72 -7.93 4.86 2.25
CA GLY A 72 -9.04 4.23 2.94
C GLY A 72 -8.94 4.37 4.46
N ALA A 73 -10.10 4.53 5.09
CA ALA A 73 -10.22 4.65 6.54
C ALA A 73 -10.52 3.32 7.26
N GLY A 74 -10.36 2.17 6.60
CA GLY A 74 -10.63 0.86 7.20
C GLY A 74 -9.52 0.42 8.17
N ASN A 75 -9.88 -0.42 9.16
CA ASN A 75 -9.01 -0.76 10.31
C ASN A 75 -7.61 -1.26 9.91
N GLU A 76 -7.53 -2.16 8.92
CA GLU A 76 -6.27 -2.69 8.39
C GLU A 76 -6.21 -2.51 6.87
N GLN A 77 -5.18 -1.81 6.39
CA GLN A 77 -4.84 -1.69 4.96
C GLN A 77 -3.54 -2.44 4.72
N ILE A 78 -3.56 -3.43 3.82
CA ILE A 78 -2.38 -4.23 3.47
C ILE A 78 -2.10 -4.05 1.98
N ALA A 79 -0.91 -3.58 1.64
CA ALA A 79 -0.46 -3.49 0.26
C ALA A 79 0.83 -4.29 0.07
N ASN A 80 0.82 -5.22 -0.87
CA ASN A 80 1.97 -6.04 -1.24
C ASN A 80 2.30 -5.72 -2.70
N GLY A 81 3.49 -5.19 -2.96
CA GLY A 81 3.99 -4.82 -4.29
C GLY A 81 4.22 -6.06 -5.14
N GLY A 82 5.25 -6.83 -4.80
CA GLY A 82 5.54 -8.09 -5.46
C GLY A 82 6.87 -8.01 -6.18
N ALA A 83 6.90 -8.22 -7.49
CA ALA A 83 8.12 -8.12 -8.27
C ALA A 83 8.08 -6.91 -9.19
N GLY A 84 9.06 -6.02 -9.08
CA GLY A 84 9.14 -4.78 -9.85
C GLY A 84 9.49 -3.62 -8.94
N ASN A 85 9.51 -2.41 -9.48
CA ASN A 85 9.77 -1.20 -8.71
C ASN A 85 8.44 -0.57 -8.34
N ASP A 86 7.95 -0.90 -7.14
CA ASP A 86 6.61 -0.50 -6.71
C ASP A 86 6.60 0.86 -6.00
N THR A 87 5.47 1.55 -6.05
CA THR A 87 5.28 2.84 -5.39
C THR A 87 4.07 2.82 -4.49
N PHE A 88 4.26 3.17 -3.22
CA PHE A 88 3.21 3.28 -2.22
C PHE A 88 3.04 4.73 -1.79
N ARG A 89 1.85 5.28 -1.96
CA ARG A 89 1.47 6.61 -1.48
C ARG A 89 0.41 6.47 -0.41
N VAL A 90 0.77 6.77 0.83
CA VAL A 90 -0.13 6.67 1.97
C VAL A 90 -0.57 8.06 2.37
N ALA A 91 -1.86 8.35 2.17
CA ALA A 91 -2.48 9.62 2.51
C ALA A 91 -3.74 9.36 3.33
N GLY A 92 -3.58 9.18 4.65
CA GLY A 92 -4.70 8.88 5.54
C GLY A 92 -4.38 9.17 7.00
N ASN A 93 -5.42 9.52 7.76
CA ASN A 93 -5.33 9.77 9.20
C ASN A 93 -5.88 8.55 9.95
N GLY A 94 -5.03 7.69 10.49
CA GLY A 94 -5.39 6.86 11.65
C GLY A 94 -5.71 5.37 11.45
N ASN A 95 -5.12 4.65 10.49
CA ASN A 95 -5.30 3.19 10.40
C ASN A 95 -3.99 2.41 10.36
N LEU A 96 -4.06 1.12 10.72
CA LEU A 96 -2.93 0.21 10.60
C LEU A 96 -2.67 -0.08 9.12
N VAL A 97 -1.61 0.51 8.58
CA VAL A 97 -1.15 0.26 7.22
C VAL A 97 0.06 -0.68 7.27
N ARG A 98 -0.02 -1.80 6.55
CA ARG A 98 1.08 -2.75 6.34
C ARG A 98 1.47 -2.72 4.88
N ILE A 99 2.75 -2.50 4.60
CA ILE A 99 3.30 -2.43 3.25
C ILE A 99 4.45 -3.42 3.16
N ASP A 100 4.41 -4.25 2.13
CA ASP A 100 5.53 -5.09 1.69
C ASP A 100 5.84 -4.72 0.24
N GLY A 101 7.05 -4.23 -0.03
CA GLY A 101 7.47 -3.90 -1.39
C GLY A 101 7.75 -5.14 -2.23
N GLY A 102 8.23 -6.22 -1.60
CA GLY A 102 8.71 -7.39 -2.33
C GLY A 102 10.10 -7.17 -2.93
N SER A 103 10.30 -7.60 -4.18
CA SER A 103 11.58 -7.55 -4.88
C SER A 103 11.63 -6.40 -5.88
N GLY A 104 12.70 -5.61 -5.84
CA GLY A 104 12.93 -4.48 -6.72
C GLY A 104 13.30 -3.23 -5.91
N TYR A 105 13.24 -2.06 -6.54
CA TYR A 105 13.48 -0.78 -5.90
C TYR A 105 12.17 -0.08 -5.60
N ASP A 106 11.65 -0.30 -4.40
CA ASP A 106 10.35 0.22 -3.99
C ASP A 106 10.43 1.61 -3.35
N THR A 107 9.38 2.39 -3.56
CA THR A 107 9.25 3.76 -3.04
C THR A 107 8.03 3.87 -2.13
N LEU A 108 8.22 4.44 -0.94
CA LEU A 108 7.13 4.81 -0.03
C LEU A 108 7.09 6.33 0.16
N SER A 109 5.96 6.94 -0.19
CA SER A 109 5.62 8.33 0.09
C SER A 109 4.52 8.39 1.14
N LEU A 110 4.78 9.13 2.22
CA LEU A 110 3.79 9.38 3.28
C LEU A 110 3.26 10.80 3.11
N GLU A 111 2.07 10.92 2.56
CA GLU A 111 1.40 12.18 2.23
C GLU A 111 0.25 12.41 3.23
N GLY A 112 0.56 12.62 4.51
CA GLY A 112 -0.43 12.86 5.56
C GLY A 112 0.17 13.29 6.89
N GLN A 113 -0.54 14.13 7.65
CA GLN A 113 -0.08 14.67 8.95
C GLN A 113 -0.51 13.81 10.15
N GLY A 114 -0.36 12.49 10.06
CA GLY A 114 -0.83 11.52 11.07
C GLY A 114 0.29 10.86 11.90
N PRO A 115 0.12 10.63 13.22
CA PRO A 115 1.20 10.27 14.14
C PRO A 115 1.65 8.79 14.20
N TRP A 116 1.07 7.86 13.42
CA TRP A 116 1.36 6.43 13.58
C TRP A 116 1.45 5.66 12.25
N HIS A 117 2.63 5.12 11.94
CA HIS A 117 2.82 4.10 10.90
C HIS A 117 3.68 2.95 11.46
N ASN A 118 3.20 1.71 11.37
CA ASN A 118 3.89 0.51 11.88
C ASN A 118 4.24 -0.42 10.70
N PHE A 119 5.51 -0.47 10.32
CA PHE A 119 5.99 -1.28 9.20
C PHE A 119 6.18 -2.74 9.64
N GLY A 120 5.38 -3.63 9.04
CA GLY A 120 5.52 -5.08 9.16
C GLY A 120 6.80 -5.59 8.51
N SER A 121 7.39 -6.62 9.11
CA SER A 121 8.71 -7.15 8.81
C SER A 121 8.77 -7.95 7.50
N ASN A 122 9.35 -7.38 6.45
CA ASN A 122 10.21 -8.13 5.51
C ASN A 122 11.16 -7.30 4.63
N THR A 123 11.26 -5.98 4.82
CA THR A 123 12.37 -5.21 4.26
C THR A 123 13.47 -5.02 5.30
N SER A 124 14.72 -5.09 4.87
CA SER A 124 15.89 -4.83 5.68
C SER A 124 15.80 -3.48 6.41
N ARG A 125 15.44 -3.54 7.69
CA ARG A 125 15.79 -2.62 8.79
C ARG A 125 15.46 -1.13 8.64
N LEU A 126 14.25 -0.76 8.23
CA LEU A 126 13.79 0.62 8.47
C LEU A 126 12.53 0.67 9.37
N ARG A 127 12.76 0.80 10.67
CA ARG A 127 11.75 1.30 11.63
C ARG A 127 11.98 2.79 11.80
N LEU A 128 11.09 3.63 11.26
CA LEU A 128 11.09 5.08 11.47
C LEU A 128 10.21 5.42 12.68
N TYR A 129 10.82 6.03 13.70
CA TYR A 129 10.11 6.61 14.83
C TYR A 129 10.01 8.13 14.61
N TYR A 130 8.80 8.68 14.58
CA TYR A 130 8.59 10.12 14.45
C TYR A 130 8.58 10.79 15.82
N ASN A 131 9.40 11.84 15.99
CA ASN A 131 9.40 12.68 17.19
C ASN A 131 8.57 13.97 16.94
N PRO A 132 7.38 14.12 17.55
CA PRO A 132 6.52 15.28 17.32
C PRO A 132 7.07 16.58 17.90
N ALA A 133 7.99 16.53 18.88
CA ALA A 133 8.61 17.72 19.44
C ALA A 133 9.64 18.34 18.48
N THR A 134 10.28 17.52 17.66
CA THR A 134 11.38 17.94 16.78
C THR A 134 11.06 17.81 15.29
N ARG A 135 9.86 17.31 14.94
CA ARG A 135 9.39 17.07 13.56
C ARG A 135 10.38 16.22 12.74
N SER A 136 11.05 15.27 13.38
CA SER A 136 12.09 14.47 12.75
C SER A 136 11.81 12.97 12.85
N PHE A 137 12.33 12.22 11.88
CA PHE A 137 12.32 10.75 11.89
C PHE A 137 13.62 10.23 12.48
N VAL A 138 13.54 9.23 13.35
CA VAL A 138 14.67 8.50 13.93
C VAL A 138 14.63 7.07 13.41
N SER A 139 15.69 6.61 12.77
CA SER A 139 15.83 5.21 12.38
C SER A 139 16.27 4.36 13.58
N ALA A 140 15.60 3.24 13.84
CA ALA A 140 16.12 2.27 14.82
C ALA A 140 17.11 1.30 14.16
N LYS A 141 18.38 1.72 14.13
CA LYS A 141 19.65 1.00 13.85
C LYS A 141 19.64 0.00 12.68
N SER A 142 20.35 0.28 11.58
CA SER A 142 21.79 0.54 11.53
C SER A 142 22.16 2.02 11.43
N ILE A 143 22.53 2.59 12.57
CA ILE A 143 23.35 3.80 12.63
C ILE A 143 24.76 3.32 12.36
N GLU A 144 25.28 3.56 11.17
CA GLU A 144 26.72 3.72 10.97
C GLU A 144 26.91 5.23 10.73
N GLN A 145 27.44 5.90 11.76
CA GLN A 145 27.72 7.33 11.71
C GLN A 145 28.76 7.61 10.63
N ALA A 146 28.44 8.48 9.69
CA ALA A 146 29.46 9.28 9.02
C ALA A 146 29.30 10.73 9.50
N ASN A 147 29.90 11.01 10.65
CA ASN A 147 30.25 12.39 11.03
C ASN A 147 31.34 12.88 10.07
N ARG A 148 31.06 13.92 9.29
CA ARG A 148 31.90 15.12 9.18
C ARG A 148 31.01 16.32 8.98
#